data_AF-A0A920EGY1-F1
#
_entry.id   AF-A0A920EGY1-F1
#
_cell.length_a   1.000
_cell.length_b   1.000
_cell.length_c   1.000
_cell.angle_alpha   90.00
_cell.angle_beta   90.00
_cell.angle_gamma   90.00
#
_symmetry.space_group_name_H-M   'P 1'
#
loop_
_entity.id
_entity.type
_entity.pdbx_description
1 polymer ?
#
loop_
_entity_poly.entity_id
_entity_poly.type
_entity_poly.pdbx_seq_one_letter_code
_entity_poly.pdbx_strand_id
1 'polypeptide(L)'
;MYKKTHKSSVRIIGGTWRRRKILFPRELGLRPTGDRIRETLFNWLQPNIVDANCLDLFAGSGSLGLEAKSRGCASCTLIEKIRKLLHVFETQLNHSEPQWI
;
A
#
# COMPACT_ATOMS: atom_id res chain seq x y z
N MET A 1 23.45 -1.89 -22.48
CA MET A 1 22.48 -2.95 -22.13
C MET A 1 21.36 -2.32 -21.28
N TYR A 2 20.20 -2.01 -21.86
CA TYR A 2 19.10 -1.32 -21.18
C TYR A 2 18.38 -2.31 -20.24
N LYS A 3 18.54 -2.16 -18.92
CA LYS A 3 17.82 -3.00 -17.94
C LYS A 3 16.34 -2.65 -17.99
N LYS A 4 15.52 -3.55 -18.54
CA LYS A 4 14.05 -3.45 -18.49
C LYS A 4 13.63 -3.43 -17.02
N THR A 5 13.18 -2.28 -16.52
CA THR A 5 12.68 -2.11 -15.15
C THR A 5 11.34 -2.83 -15.03
N HIS A 6 11.37 -4.10 -14.62
CA HIS A 6 10.16 -4.83 -14.29
C HIS A 6 9.55 -4.20 -13.02
N LYS A 7 8.34 -3.63 -13.12
CA LYS A 7 7.58 -3.13 -11.96
C LYS A 7 6.84 -4.31 -11.32
N SER A 8 6.87 -4.39 -9.99
CA SER A 8 6.03 -5.29 -9.22
C SER A 8 4.72 -4.60 -8.87
N SER A 9 3.70 -5.37 -8.46
CA SER A 9 2.39 -4.81 -8.17
C SER A 9 1.67 -5.50 -7.03
N VAL A 10 0.84 -4.74 -6.32
CA VAL A 10 -0.11 -5.23 -5.32
C VAL A 10 -1.50 -4.68 -5.62
N ARG A 11 -2.55 -5.45 -5.30
CA ARG A 11 -3.94 -5.04 -5.52
C ARG A 11 -4.59 -4.66 -4.20
N ILE A 12 -5.32 -3.55 -4.17
CA ILE A 12 -6.18 -3.17 -3.04
C ILE A 12 -7.43 -4.05 -3.04
N ILE A 13 -7.80 -4.62 -1.90
CA ILE A 13 -8.82 -5.67 -1.78
C ILE A 13 -10.20 -5.07 -1.52
N GLY A 14 -10.27 -4.11 -0.59
CA GLY A 14 -11.50 -3.48 -0.11
C GLY A 14 -11.38 -1.96 0.02
N GLY A 15 -12.44 -1.32 0.50
CA GLY A 15 -12.51 0.13 0.64
C GLY A 15 -12.71 0.89 -0.68
N THR A 16 -12.50 2.19 -0.64
CA THR A 16 -12.75 3.14 -1.75
C THR A 16 -11.81 2.93 -2.94
N TRP A 17 -10.63 2.34 -2.72
CA TRP A 17 -9.63 2.06 -3.74
C TRP A 17 -9.63 0.58 -4.20
N ARG A 18 -10.68 -0.17 -3.84
CA ARG A 18 -10.82 -1.60 -4.17
C ARG A 18 -10.52 -1.89 -5.65
N ARG A 19 -9.84 -3.02 -5.89
CA ARG A 19 -9.36 -3.53 -7.18
C ARG A 19 -8.28 -2.69 -7.88
N ARG A 20 -7.88 -1.54 -7.33
CA ARG A 20 -6.76 -0.77 -7.89
C ARG A 20 -5.45 -1.54 -7.75
N LYS A 21 -4.61 -1.45 -8.78
CA LYS A 21 -3.29 -2.08 -8.84
C LYS A 21 -2.23 -1.00 -8.61
N ILE A 22 -1.49 -1.15 -7.51
CA ILE A 22 -0.41 -0.23 -7.14
C ILE A 22 0.89 -0.81 -7.69
N LEU A 23 1.60 -0.01 -8.46
CA LEU A 23 2.89 -0.37 -9.05
C LEU A 23 4.03 0.15 -8.18
N PHE A 24 5.05 -0.67 -7.98
CA PHE A 24 6.25 -0.29 -7.25
C PHE A 24 7.51 -0.87 -7.91
N PRO A 25 8.69 -0.28 -7.66
CA PRO A 25 9.95 -0.82 -8.12
C PRO A 25 10.13 -2.26 -7.63
N ARG A 26 10.57 -3.15 -8.52
CA ARG A 26 10.94 -4.51 -8.11
C ARG A 26 12.29 -4.45 -7.40
N GLU A 27 12.28 -4.53 -6.08
CA GLU A 27 13.48 -4.65 -5.27
C GLU A 27 13.65 -6.09 -4.77
N LEU A 28 14.90 -6.55 -4.71
CA LEU A 28 15.24 -7.87 -4.17
C LEU A 28 14.86 -7.92 -2.68
N GLY A 29 14.13 -8.96 -2.29
CA GLY A 29 13.68 -9.15 -0.90
C GLY A 29 12.29 -8.62 -0.58
N LEU A 30 11.67 -7.83 -1.47
CA LEU A 30 10.26 -7.47 -1.31
C LEU A 30 9.36 -8.68 -1.49
N ARG A 31 8.66 -9.05 -0.42
CA ARG A 31 7.61 -10.06 -0.42
C ARG A 31 6.31 -9.39 0.01
N PRO A 32 5.51 -8.89 -0.94
CA PRO A 32 4.24 -8.25 -0.59
C PRO A 32 3.36 -9.25 0.16
N THR A 33 2.68 -8.78 1.19
CA THR A 33 1.73 -9.58 1.96
C THR A 33 0.62 -10.06 1.03
N GLY A 34 0.45 -11.40 0.95
CA GLY A 34 -0.52 -12.01 0.06
C GLY A 34 -1.95 -11.56 0.34
N ASP A 35 -2.79 -11.53 -0.70
CA ASP A 35 -4.16 -11.00 -0.63
C ASP A 35 -4.96 -11.59 0.54
N ARG A 36 -4.92 -12.92 0.72
CA ARG A 36 -5.67 -13.60 1.79
C ARG A 36 -5.25 -13.16 3.20
N ILE A 37 -3.96 -12.94 3.44
CA ILE A 37 -3.47 -12.50 4.76
C ILE A 37 -3.94 -11.07 5.05
N ARG A 38 -3.86 -10.19 4.05
CA ARG A 38 -4.37 -8.81 4.18
C ARG A 38 -5.87 -8.80 4.39
N GLU A 39 -6.62 -9.61 3.64
CA GLU A 39 -8.06 -9.75 3.82
C GLU A 39 -8.42 -10.21 5.23
N THR A 40 -7.78 -11.27 5.74
CA THR A 40 -7.98 -11.74 7.12
C THR A 40 -7.68 -10.65 8.14
N LEU A 41 -6.54 -9.97 8.02
CA LEU A 41 -6.17 -8.88 8.92
C LEU A 41 -7.22 -7.75 8.93
N PHE A 42 -7.64 -7.28 7.76
CA PHE A 42 -8.59 -6.17 7.69
C PHE A 42 -10.02 -6.57 8.01
N ASN A 43 -10.38 -7.85 7.90
CA ASN A 43 -11.65 -8.34 8.43
C ASN A 43 -11.65 -8.26 9.96
N TRP A 44 -10.53 -8.55 10.63
CA TRP A 44 -10.41 -8.37 12.08
C TRP A 44 -10.43 -6.90 12.49
N LEU A 45 -9.78 -6.02 11.71
CA LEU A 45 -9.72 -4.58 11.99
C LEU A 45 -10.96 -3.80 11.55
N GLN A 46 -11.90 -4.42 10.83
CA GLN A 46 -13.07 -3.76 10.24
C GLN A 46 -13.86 -2.88 11.24
N PRO A 47 -14.07 -3.26 12.52
CA PRO A 47 -14.79 -2.43 13.48
C PRO A 47 -14.03 -1.16 13.91
N ASN A 48 -12.71 -1.11 13.71
CA ASN A 48 -11.84 -0.10 14.28
C ASN A 48 -11.03 0.68 13.25
N ILE A 49 -11.12 0.35 11.96
CA ILE A 49 -10.24 0.92 10.93
C ILE A 49 -10.66 2.32 10.47
N VAL A 50 -11.96 2.62 10.51
CA VAL A 50 -12.49 3.93 10.13
C VAL A 50 -12.00 4.98 11.12
N ASP A 51 -11.48 6.09 10.60
CA ASP A 51 -10.91 7.21 11.35
C ASP A 51 -9.70 6.86 12.25
N ALA A 52 -9.15 5.65 12.13
CA ALA A 52 -7.97 5.25 12.87
C ALA A 52 -6.70 5.99 12.42
N ASN A 53 -5.77 6.18 13.36
CA ASN A 53 -4.40 6.55 13.07
C ASN A 53 -3.54 5.28 13.01
N CYS A 54 -3.07 4.93 11.81
CA CYS A 54 -2.32 3.70 11.58
C CYS A 54 -0.81 3.98 11.50
N LEU A 55 -0.01 3.01 11.96
CA LEU A 55 1.44 3.01 11.81
C LEU A 55 1.87 1.67 11.21
N ASP A 56 2.52 1.73 10.05
CA ASP A 56 3.14 0.58 9.40
C ASP A 56 4.66 0.72 9.49
N LEU A 57 5.25 -0.03 10.43
CA LEU A 57 6.68 0.09 10.78
C LEU A 57 7.62 -0.51 9.70
N PHE A 58 7.09 -1.37 8.84
CA PHE A 58 7.85 -2.09 7.82
C PHE A 58 7.05 -2.12 6.52
N ALA A 59 6.78 -0.92 6.00
CA ALA A 59 5.78 -0.74 4.96
C ALA A 59 6.07 -1.56 3.69
N GLY A 60 7.34 -1.73 3.31
CA GLY A 60 7.76 -2.52 2.17
C GLY A 60 7.12 -2.02 0.87
N SER A 61 6.14 -2.76 0.35
CA SER A 61 5.34 -2.33 -0.81
C SER A 61 4.23 -1.32 -0.47
N GLY A 62 4.03 -1.00 0.80
CA GLY A 62 2.94 -0.17 1.33
C GLY A 62 1.59 -0.88 1.36
N SER A 63 1.56 -2.20 1.13
CA SER A 63 0.31 -2.93 0.89
C SER A 63 -0.69 -2.92 2.07
N LEU A 64 -0.20 -2.78 3.31
CA LEU A 64 -1.06 -2.68 4.50
C LEU A 64 -1.54 -1.25 4.70
N GLY A 65 -0.62 -0.28 4.73
CA GLY A 65 -0.99 1.13 4.88
C GLY A 65 -1.94 1.66 3.81
N LEU A 66 -1.74 1.28 2.53
CA LEU A 66 -2.64 1.67 1.44
C LEU A 66 -4.02 1.01 1.56
N GLU A 67 -4.09 -0.22 2.08
CA GLU A 67 -5.35 -0.92 2.33
C GLU A 67 -6.09 -0.29 3.53
N ALA A 68 -5.37 0.13 4.57
CA ALA A 68 -5.90 0.90 5.68
C ALA A 68 -6.49 2.23 5.20
N LYS A 69 -5.75 2.96 4.34
CA LYS A 69 -6.24 4.22 3.77
C LYS A 69 -7.48 4.02 2.90
N SER A 70 -7.48 3.00 2.05
CA SER A 70 -8.64 2.63 1.24
C SER A 70 -9.90 2.37 2.09
N ARG A 71 -9.71 1.79 3.29
CA ARG A 71 -10.80 1.45 4.24
C ARG A 71 -11.21 2.59 5.18
N GLY A 72 -10.65 3.79 4.99
CA GLY A 72 -11.11 5.00 5.67
C GLY A 72 -10.37 5.33 6.96
N CYS A 73 -9.11 4.87 7.13
CA CYS A 73 -8.30 5.37 8.24
C CYS A 73 -8.07 6.90 8.08
N ALA A 74 -8.04 7.62 9.20
CA ALA A 74 -7.82 9.07 9.20
C ALA A 74 -6.42 9.38 8.65
N SER A 75 -5.41 8.70 9.21
CA SER A 75 -4.02 8.84 8.81
C SER A 75 -3.29 7.50 8.81
N CYS A 76 -2.20 7.43 8.05
CA CYS A 76 -1.31 6.27 8.07
C CYS A 76 0.14 6.71 7.90
N THR A 77 0.96 6.48 8.93
CA THR A 77 2.40 6.70 8.88
C THR A 77 3.09 5.43 8.41
N LEU A 78 3.91 5.55 7.36
CA LEU A 78 4.68 4.43 6.79
C LEU A 78 6.16 4.63 7.08
N ILE A 79 6.79 3.63 7.70
CA ILE A 79 8.23 3.58 7.91
C ILE A 79 8.81 2.53 6.98
N GLU A 80 9.81 2.94 6.18
CA GLU A 80 10.48 2.07 5.23
C GLU A 80 11.99 2.36 5.18
N LYS A 81 12.79 1.30 5.13
CA LYS A 81 14.25 1.38 5.13
C LYS A 81 14.82 1.58 3.72
N ILE A 82 14.19 1.00 2.70
CA ILE A 82 14.62 1.03 1.30
C ILE A 82 14.13 2.33 0.67
N ARG A 83 15.03 3.32 0.60
CA ARG A 83 14.75 4.68 0.07
C ARG A 83 14.03 4.72 -1.27
N LYS A 84 14.32 3.78 -2.18
CA LYS A 84 13.70 3.74 -3.53
C LYS A 84 12.18 3.52 -3.49
N LEU A 85 11.64 2.98 -2.39
CA LEU A 85 10.22 2.70 -2.25
C LEU A 85 9.43 3.90 -1.72
N LEU A 86 10.10 4.89 -1.12
CA LEU A 86 9.45 6.07 -0.55
C LEU A 86 8.66 6.88 -1.59
N HIS A 87 9.18 6.98 -2.82
CA HIS A 87 8.50 7.71 -3.90
C HIS A 87 7.13 7.11 -4.28
N VAL A 88 6.92 5.82 -4.05
CA VAL A 88 5.62 5.16 -4.28
C VAL A 88 4.58 5.66 -3.28
N PHE A 89 4.98 5.91 -2.03
CA PHE A 89 4.06 6.28 -0.96
C PHE A 89 3.57 7.72 -1.09
N GLU A 90 4.48 8.65 -1.40
CA GLU A 90 4.13 10.07 -1.57
C GLU A 90 3.13 10.27 -2.72
N THR A 91 3.34 9.56 -3.83
CA THR A 91 2.47 9.67 -5.02
C THR A 91 1.07 9.07 -4.79
N GLN A 92 0.94 8.08 -3.91
CA GLN A 92 -0.33 7.34 -3.73
C GLN A 92 -1.13 7.80 -2.50
N LEU A 93 -0.50 8.37 -1.47
CA LEU A 93 -1.18 8.83 -0.25
C LEU A 93 -1.62 10.29 -0.30
N ASN A 94 -0.90 11.16 -1.03
CA ASN A 94 -1.21 12.60 -1.11
C ASN A 94 -2.25 12.94 -2.19
N HIS A 95 -2.53 12.01 -3.08
CA HIS A 95 -3.59 12.14 -4.08
C HIS A 95 -4.91 11.66 -3.48
N SER A 96 -5.79 12.59 -3.08
CA SER A 96 -7.20 12.31 -2.81
C SER A 96 -7.92 11.74 -4.04
N GLU A 97 -7.40 12.03 -5.25
CA GLU A 97 -7.64 11.28 -6.49
C GLU A 97 -6.33 11.05 -7.26
N PRO A 98 -5.97 9.79 -7.59
CA PRO A 98 -4.73 9.51 -8.33
C PRO A 98 -4.85 9.92 -9.80
N GLN A 99 -3.86 10.66 -10.30
CA GLN A 99 -3.71 11.05 -11.72
C GLN A 99 -3.29 9.87 -12.59
N TRP A 100 -4.24 9.07 -13.03
CA TRP A 100 -4.04 8.14 -14.16
C TRP A 100 -4.91 8.61 -15.33
N ILE A 101 -4.38 9.53 -16.14
CA ILE A 101 -4.67 9.58 -17.58
C ILE A 101 -3.45 8.99 -18.27
#